data_AF-A0A5P2BLG4-F1
#
_entry.id   AF-A0A5P2BLG4-F1
#
_cell.length_a   1.000
_cell.length_b   1.000
_cell.length_c   1.000
_cell.angle_alpha   90.00
_cell.angle_beta   90.00
_cell.angle_gamma   90.00
#
_symmetry.space_group_name_H-M   'P 1'
#
loop_
_entity.id
_entity.type
_entity.pdbx_description
1 polymer ?
#
loop_
_entity_poly.entity_id
_entity_poly.type
_entity_poly.pdbx_seq_one_letter_code
_entity_poly.pdbx_strand_id
1 'polypeptide(L)'
;MPLRWSLFLAPDLPAPDLLSTRYPGAVQERPAMSTSASPATAALITGLLVDRFDVDPAAVRPDARMTELLVDSLMVVEMAITLKDELRVDTTEDELRELTFAEFAARVDERRLDQRCAG
;
A
#
# COMPACT_ATOMS: atom_id res chain seq x y z
N MET A 1 2.12 17.68 23.80
CA MET A 1 3.10 18.57 23.15
C MET A 1 2.87 18.53 21.65
N PRO A 2 2.46 19.63 20.99
CA PRO A 2 2.37 19.67 19.53
C PRO A 2 3.50 20.53 18.92
N LEU A 3 4.39 19.91 18.15
CA LEU A 3 5.37 20.59 17.29
C LEU A 3 4.68 20.82 15.93
N ARG A 4 4.20 22.04 15.66
CA ARG A 4 4.87 23.13 14.91
C ARG A 4 5.33 22.69 13.52
N TRP A 5 4.35 22.54 12.63
CA TRP A 5 4.46 22.62 11.19
C TRP A 5 5.24 23.89 10.80
N SER A 6 6.46 23.72 10.32
CA SER A 6 7.30 24.82 9.87
C SER A 6 7.12 25.01 8.37
N LEU A 7 6.48 26.12 8.02
CA LEU A 7 6.89 27.08 7.00
C LEU A 7 7.87 26.52 5.94
N PHE A 8 7.36 26.10 4.77
CA PHE A 8 8.17 26.09 3.57
C PHE A 8 7.70 27.20 2.63
N LEU A 9 8.59 28.16 2.51
CA LEU A 9 8.55 29.39 1.75
C LEU A 9 8.64 29.04 0.25
N ALA A 10 7.64 29.46 -0.54
CA ALA A 10 7.69 29.38 -2.00
C ALA A 10 8.61 30.47 -2.57
N PRO A 11 9.42 30.16 -3.59
CA PRO A 11 9.88 31.17 -4.54
C PRO A 11 9.32 30.90 -5.95
N ASP A 12 8.56 31.88 -6.43
CA ASP A 12 8.61 32.49 -7.77
C ASP A 12 8.79 31.56 -8.99
N LEU A 13 7.66 31.28 -9.67
CA LEU A 13 7.59 30.62 -10.97
C LEU A 13 7.80 31.61 -12.12
N PRO A 14 8.66 31.32 -13.11
CA PRO A 14 8.52 31.89 -14.44
C PRO A 14 7.53 31.04 -15.26
N ALA A 15 6.51 31.69 -15.83
CA ALA A 15 5.66 31.10 -16.86
C ALA A 15 6.45 30.93 -18.17
N PRO A 16 6.21 29.84 -18.90
CA PRO A 16 6.29 29.89 -20.35
C PRO A 16 4.90 29.67 -20.98
N ASP A 17 4.65 30.52 -21.95
CA ASP A 17 3.45 30.69 -22.73
C ASP A 17 2.89 29.41 -23.39
N LEU A 18 1.59 29.53 -23.61
CA LEU A 18 0.68 28.63 -24.28
C LEU A 18 1.11 28.33 -25.72
N LEU A 19 0.98 27.07 -26.16
CA LEU A 19 0.05 26.66 -27.23
C LEU A 19 0.34 25.23 -27.74
N SER A 20 -0.70 24.41 -27.68
CA SER A 20 -1.00 23.37 -28.68
C SER A 20 -0.11 22.12 -28.70
N THR A 21 -0.42 21.18 -27.79
CA THR A 21 -0.87 19.88 -28.27
C THR A 21 -2.09 19.47 -27.49
N ARG A 22 -3.24 19.75 -28.10
CA ARG A 22 -4.39 18.84 -28.18
C ARG A 22 -4.17 17.54 -27.37
N TYR A 23 -4.69 17.48 -26.14
CA TYR A 23 -4.97 16.20 -25.49
C TYR A 23 -6.40 15.81 -25.86
N PRO A 24 -6.64 15.01 -26.91
CA PRO A 24 -7.89 14.29 -27.02
C PRO A 24 -7.81 13.13 -26.02
N GLY A 25 -8.81 13.04 -25.15
CA GLY A 25 -8.99 11.88 -24.29
C GLY A 25 -8.45 12.09 -22.89
N ALA A 26 -9.30 12.66 -22.03
CA ALA A 26 -9.49 12.03 -20.73
C ALA A 26 -9.98 10.59 -20.99
N VAL A 27 -9.04 9.70 -21.32
CA VAL A 27 -9.19 8.33 -20.88
C VAL A 27 -8.99 8.42 -19.38
N GLN A 28 -10.11 8.48 -18.66
CA GLN A 28 -10.18 7.78 -17.39
C GLN A 28 -9.81 6.35 -17.75
N GLU A 29 -8.52 6.03 -17.74
CA GLU A 29 -8.05 4.66 -17.75
C GLU A 29 -8.66 4.10 -16.47
N ARG A 30 -9.83 3.48 -16.65
CA ARG A 30 -10.37 2.51 -15.71
C ARG A 30 -9.17 1.65 -15.37
N PRO A 31 -8.65 1.69 -14.12
CA PRO A 31 -7.48 0.89 -13.80
C PRO A 31 -7.87 -0.52 -14.18
N ALA A 32 -7.05 -1.11 -15.06
CA ALA A 32 -7.26 -2.43 -15.57
C ALA A 32 -7.62 -3.34 -14.39
N MET A 33 -8.75 -4.03 -14.49
CA MET A 33 -8.95 -5.27 -13.77
C MET A 33 -7.83 -6.20 -14.25
N SER A 34 -6.70 -6.12 -13.57
CA SER A 34 -5.52 -6.94 -13.77
C SER A 34 -5.05 -7.21 -12.36
N THR A 35 -5.31 -8.44 -11.92
CA THR A 35 -4.95 -9.06 -10.64
C THR A 35 -3.56 -8.63 -10.16
N SER A 36 -3.49 -7.46 -9.56
CA SER A 36 -2.32 -6.81 -9.01
C SER A 36 -2.87 -5.84 -7.97
N ALA A 37 -2.28 -5.86 -6.77
CA ALA A 37 -2.71 -5.01 -5.68
C ALA A 37 -2.77 -3.55 -6.15
N SER A 38 -3.84 -2.83 -5.81
CA SER A 38 -3.82 -1.39 -5.95
C SER A 38 -2.60 -0.81 -5.22
N PRO A 39 -1.86 0.15 -5.82
CA PRO A 39 -0.70 0.78 -5.17
C PRO A 39 -1.07 1.41 -3.82
N ALA A 40 -2.33 1.81 -3.63
CA ALA A 40 -2.83 2.28 -2.34
C ALA A 40 -2.84 1.19 -1.26
N THR A 41 -3.26 -0.03 -1.59
CA THR A 41 -3.28 -1.15 -0.64
C THR A 41 -1.87 -1.59 -0.29
N ALA A 42 -0.96 -1.68 -1.27
CA ALA A 42 0.45 -1.95 -1.02
C ALA A 42 1.10 -0.89 -0.11
N ALA A 43 0.83 0.40 -0.35
CA ALA A 43 1.35 1.48 0.49
C ALA A 43 0.83 1.40 1.94
N LEU A 44 -0.43 1.03 2.15
CA LEU A 44 -1.00 0.84 3.49
C LEU A 44 -0.34 -0.32 4.25
N ILE A 45 -0.15 -1.46 3.60
CA ILE A 45 0.52 -2.62 4.22
C ILE A 45 1.98 -2.29 4.50
N THR A 46 2.66 -1.56 3.61
CA THR A 46 4.02 -1.05 3.85
C THR A 46 4.07 -0.17 5.10
N GLY A 47 3.11 0.76 5.26
CA GLY A 47 3.00 1.57 6.46
C GLY A 47 2.85 0.74 7.72
N LEU A 48 2.00 -0.30 7.70
CA LEU A 48 1.87 -1.21 8.84
C LEU A 48 3.17 -1.95 9.15
N LEU A 49 3.87 -2.44 8.13
CA LEU A 49 5.17 -3.11 8.28
C LEU A 49 6.23 -2.20 8.92
N VAL A 50 6.32 -0.94 8.47
CA VAL A 50 7.28 0.02 8.99
C VAL A 50 6.89 0.49 10.39
N ASP A 51 5.64 0.91 10.58
CA ASP A 51 5.21 1.56 11.83
C ASP A 51 4.99 0.58 12.99
N ARG A 52 4.57 -0.66 12.71
CA ARG A 52 4.25 -1.66 13.75
C ARG A 52 5.33 -2.72 13.92
N PHE A 53 6.04 -3.06 12.85
CA PHE A 53 7.01 -4.16 12.85
C PHE A 53 8.46 -3.69 12.68
N ASP A 54 8.69 -2.37 12.56
CA ASP A 54 10.01 -1.75 12.38
C ASP A 54 10.77 -2.33 11.16
N VAL A 55 10.03 -2.77 10.14
CA VAL A 55 10.60 -3.31 8.92
C VAL A 55 11.20 -2.18 8.08
N ASP A 56 12.41 -2.36 7.58
CA ASP A 56 13.04 -1.38 6.68
C ASP A 56 12.20 -1.23 5.39
N PRO A 57 11.70 -0.04 5.05
CA PRO A 57 10.95 0.19 3.81
C PRO A 57 11.75 -0.19 2.55
N ALA A 58 13.09 -0.16 2.60
CA ALA A 58 13.93 -0.60 1.50
C ALA A 58 13.90 -2.13 1.28
N ALA A 59 13.57 -2.90 2.32
CA ALA A 59 13.41 -4.36 2.23
C ALA A 59 12.04 -4.76 1.65
N VAL A 60 11.03 -3.88 1.73
CA VAL A 60 9.68 -4.13 1.22
C VAL A 60 9.66 -4.05 -0.32
N ARG A 61 9.98 -5.18 -0.95
CA ARG A 61 9.95 -5.34 -2.41
C ARG A 61 8.76 -6.21 -2.84
N PRO A 62 8.19 -6.03 -4.05
CA PRO A 62 7.07 -6.83 -4.54
C PRO A 62 7.33 -8.35 -4.46
N ASP A 63 8.55 -8.75 -4.79
CA ASP A 63 9.06 -10.12 -4.81
C ASP A 63 9.58 -10.62 -3.45
N ALA A 64 9.64 -9.76 -2.43
CA ALA A 64 10.09 -10.16 -1.09
C ALA A 64 9.08 -11.12 -0.46
N ARG A 65 9.58 -12.16 0.22
CA ARG A 65 8.68 -13.07 0.95
C ARG A 65 8.23 -12.41 2.23
N MET A 66 6.97 -12.62 2.60
CA MET A 66 6.44 -12.15 3.87
C MET A 66 7.19 -12.75 5.06
N THR A 67 7.75 -13.96 4.93
CA THR A 67 8.65 -14.58 5.93
C THR A 67 10.05 -13.97 6.03
N GLU A 68 10.50 -13.25 5.00
CA GLU A 68 11.75 -12.49 5.05
C GLU A 68 11.54 -11.13 5.73
N LEU A 69 10.34 -10.55 5.57
CA LEU A 69 9.94 -9.30 6.21
C LEU A 69 9.53 -9.50 7.67
N LEU A 70 8.85 -10.61 7.97
CA LEU A 70 8.38 -11.00 9.30
C LEU A 70 9.25 -12.14 9.83
N VAL A 71 10.46 -11.79 10.26
CA VAL A 71 11.51 -12.75 10.63
C VAL A 71 11.16 -13.62 11.84
N ASP A 72 10.23 -13.17 12.69
CA ASP A 72 9.80 -13.88 13.89
C ASP A 72 8.40 -14.48 13.73
N SER A 73 8.19 -15.68 14.29
CA SER A 73 6.88 -16.34 14.25
C SER A 73 5.79 -15.54 14.97
N LEU A 74 6.15 -14.76 16.00
CA LEU A 74 5.23 -13.85 16.68
C LEU A 74 4.81 -12.70 15.77
N MET A 75 5.73 -12.14 14.97
CA MET A 75 5.44 -11.05 14.03
C MET A 75 4.42 -11.48 12.97
N VAL A 76 4.45 -12.74 12.53
CA VAL A 76 3.44 -13.28 11.58
C VAL A 76 2.04 -13.27 12.20
N VAL A 77 1.91 -13.68 13.47
CA VAL A 77 0.63 -13.67 14.20
C VAL A 77 0.15 -12.24 14.41
N GLU A 78 1.04 -11.36 14.87
CA GLU A 78 0.74 -9.95 15.09
C GLU A 78 0.34 -9.23 13.81
N MET A 79 0.95 -9.57 12.66
CA MET A 79 0.54 -9.05 11.36
C MET A 79 -0.90 -9.46 11.03
N ALA A 80 -1.23 -10.75 11.19
CA ALA A 80 -2.58 -11.24 10.94
C ALA A 80 -3.63 -10.53 11.85
N ILE A 81 -3.30 -10.30 13.12
CA ILE A 81 -4.16 -9.55 14.05
C ILE A 81 -4.27 -8.08 13.63
N THR A 82 -3.15 -7.43 13.31
CA THR A 82 -3.11 -6.01 12.93
C THR A 82 -3.93 -5.76 11.66
N LEU A 83 -3.84 -6.64 10.66
CA LEU A 83 -4.65 -6.54 9.44
C LEU A 83 -6.14 -6.68 9.72
N LYS A 84 -6.51 -7.59 10.62
CA LYS A 84 -7.89 -7.77 11.04
C LYS A 84 -8.42 -6.55 11.80
N ASP A 85 -7.62 -5.94 12.66
CA ASP A 85 -8.04 -4.80 13.47
C ASP A 85 -8.10 -3.49 12.66
N GLU A 86 -7.06 -3.21 11.87
CA GLU A 86 -6.90 -1.95 11.13
C GLU A 86 -7.65 -1.96 9.80
N LEU A 87 -7.62 -3.09 9.07
CA LEU A 87 -8.20 -3.20 7.73
C LEU A 87 -9.47 -4.06 7.67
N ARG A 88 -9.87 -4.71 8.78
CA ARG A 88 -10.99 -5.67 8.82
C ARG A 88 -10.82 -6.80 7.80
N VAL A 89 -9.58 -7.20 7.53
CA VAL A 89 -9.24 -8.29 6.61
C VAL A 89 -8.71 -9.48 7.38
N ASP A 90 -9.40 -10.61 7.28
CA ASP A 90 -8.91 -11.88 7.83
C ASP A 90 -7.82 -12.47 6.91
N THR A 91 -6.74 -12.95 7.51
CA THR A 91 -5.59 -13.61 6.86
C THR A 91 -5.06 -14.67 7.81
N THR A 92 -4.60 -15.80 7.28
CA THR A 92 -3.98 -16.86 8.09
C THR A 92 -2.46 -16.73 8.11
N GLU A 93 -1.83 -17.30 9.13
CA GLU A 93 -0.36 -17.37 9.21
C GLU A 93 0.24 -18.14 8.03
N ASP A 94 -0.42 -19.19 7.57
CA ASP A 94 0.05 -19.99 6.42
C ASP A 94 0.08 -19.14 5.14
N GLU A 95 -0.94 -18.30 4.91
CA GLU A 95 -0.95 -17.35 3.79
C GLU A 95 0.24 -16.38 3.89
N LEU A 96 0.54 -15.86 5.08
CA LEU A 96 1.70 -14.99 5.30
C LEU A 96 3.03 -15.73 5.16
N ARG A 97 3.07 -17.06 5.35
CA ARG A 97 4.31 -17.83 5.19
C ARG A 97 4.64 -18.16 3.75
N GLU A 98 3.60 -18.38 2.95
CA GLU A 98 3.73 -18.84 1.56
C GLU A 98 3.84 -17.70 0.55
N LEU A 99 3.19 -16.55 0.82
CA LEU A 99 3.04 -15.48 -0.16
C LEU A 99 4.18 -14.46 -0.16
N THR A 100 4.43 -13.88 -1.33
CA THR A 100 5.22 -12.66 -1.48
C THR A 100 4.40 -11.42 -1.07
N PHE A 101 5.09 -10.31 -0.84
CA PHE A 101 4.44 -9.05 -0.50
C PHE A 101 3.42 -8.60 -1.57
N ALA A 102 3.75 -8.73 -2.86
CA ALA A 102 2.83 -8.34 -3.94
C ALA A 102 1.58 -9.22 -3.99
N GLU A 103 1.75 -10.54 -3.87
CA GLU A 103 0.63 -11.49 -3.86
C GLU A 103 -0.26 -11.28 -2.64
N PHE A 104 0.37 -11.08 -1.47
CA PHE A 104 -0.32 -10.78 -0.23
C PHE A 104 -1.12 -9.47 -0.34
N ALA A 105 -0.50 -8.41 -0.83
CA ALA A 105 -1.16 -7.13 -1.04
C ALA A 105 -2.34 -7.23 -2.02
N ALA A 106 -2.21 -8.03 -3.08
CA ALA A 106 -3.28 -8.24 -4.06
C ALA A 106 -4.48 -8.92 -3.42
N ARG A 107 -4.23 -9.94 -2.59
CA ARG A 107 -5.27 -10.66 -1.87
C ARG A 107 -6.00 -9.82 -0.84
N VAL A 108 -5.28 -8.94 -0.14
CA VAL A 108 -5.89 -7.94 0.75
C VAL A 108 -6.76 -6.96 -0.06
N ASP A 109 -6.28 -6.51 -1.22
CA ASP A 109 -7.01 -5.57 -2.07
C ASP A 109 -8.33 -6.17 -2.58
N GLU A 110 -8.31 -7.43 -3.04
CA GLU A 110 -9.49 -8.21 -3.43
C GLU A 110 -10.53 -8.26 -2.29
N ARG A 111 -10.12 -8.66 -1.08
CA ARG A 111 -11.01 -8.73 0.08
C ARG A 111 -11.61 -7.37 0.43
N ARG A 112 -10.85 -6.28 0.30
CA ARG A 112 -11.36 -4.92 0.56
C ARG A 112 -12.30 -4.44 -0.54
N LEU A 113 -12.13 -4.87 -1.79
CA LEU A 113 -13.10 -4.61 -2.86
C LEU A 113 -14.41 -5.34 -2.58
N ASP A 114 -14.36 -6.61 -2.17
CA ASP A 114 -15.56 -7.39 -1.83
C ASP A 114 -16.36 -6.76 -0.67
N GLN A 115 -15.67 -6.30 0.38
CA GLN A 115 -16.29 -5.59 1.50
C GLN A 115 -16.99 -4.29 1.09
N ARG A 116 -16.45 -3.58 0.09
CA ARG A 116 -17.04 -2.33 -0.43
C ARG A 116 -18.22 -2.58 -1.37
N CYS A 117 -18.33 -3.76 -1.97
CA CYS A 117 -19.45 -4.15 -2.81
C CYS A 117 -20.61 -4.77 -2.02
N ALA A 118 -20.34 -5.30 -0.82
CA ALA A 118 -21.32 -5.93 0.05
C ALA A 118 -22.02 -4.95 1.04
N GLY A 119 -21.54 -3.71 1.14
CA GLY A 119 -22.11 -2.65 1.99
C GLY A 119 -22.86 -1.61 1.19
#